data_AF-E8ZHI1-F1
#
_entry.id   AF-E8ZHI1-F1
#
_cell.length_a   1.000
_cell.length_b   1.000
_cell.length_c   1.000
_cell.angle_alpha   90.00
_cell.angle_beta   90.00
_cell.angle_gamma   90.00
#
_symmetry.space_group_name_H-M   'P 1'
#
loop_
_entity.id
_entity.type
_entity.pdbx_description
1 polymer ?
#
loop_
_entity_poly.entity_id
_entity_poly.type
_entity_poly.pdbx_seq_one_letter_code
_entity_poly.pdbx_strand_id
1 'polypeptide(L)'
;MTGKNLIMGGIGAAGTGVAGTSAYLYGFRGDTLETRVKNHFKDQKHMVVLSSSLREEWTKFKELYSRLDGDKPEGIDKEKISRWCEDKLVSRDDASFELVKKWCVIDSRTAQAKAAGEGRKPIPFLGADQTQAWKSAWSDYNSKKTNSGLEIKDSTFVSEEKGADATGGTALQKWCETKASQHMYEYLGEEKGYEKYRAWCTK
;
A
#
# COMPACT_ATOMS: atom_id res chain seq x y z
N MET A 1 27.48 70.02 -30.16
CA MET A 1 27.24 68.78 -30.92
C MET A 1 26.28 67.93 -30.10
N THR A 2 25.22 67.41 -30.75
CA THR A 2 24.33 66.30 -30.34
C THR A 2 23.50 66.50 -29.05
N GLY A 3 22.17 66.50 -28.99
CA GLY A 3 21.10 66.13 -29.92
C GLY A 3 20.24 64.97 -29.36
N LYS A 4 18.91 65.20 -29.27
CA LYS A 4 17.76 64.24 -29.30
C LYS A 4 17.18 63.62 -27.99
N ASN A 5 16.02 64.17 -27.59
CA ASN A 5 14.65 63.60 -27.52
C ASN A 5 14.32 62.15 -27.06
N LEU A 6 13.23 62.08 -26.26
CA LEU A 6 12.14 61.06 -26.17
C LEU A 6 12.54 59.67 -25.61
N ILE A 7 11.75 58.96 -24.78
CA ILE A 7 10.39 58.45 -25.03
C ILE A 7 9.69 58.12 -23.70
N MET A 8 8.40 58.43 -23.68
CA MET A 8 7.36 58.01 -22.74
C MET A 8 6.84 56.62 -23.12
N GLY A 9 6.65 55.71 -22.17
CA GLY A 9 5.92 54.43 -22.38
C GLY A 9 6.45 53.32 -21.48
N GLY A 10 5.66 52.54 -20.75
CA GLY A 10 4.21 52.52 -20.60
C GLY A 10 3.86 51.69 -19.36
N ILE A 11 2.73 52.01 -18.75
CA ILE A 11 2.08 51.20 -17.72
C ILE A 11 1.57 49.93 -18.42
N GLY A 12 2.23 48.81 -18.19
CA GLY A 12 1.73 47.49 -18.56
C GLY A 12 0.89 46.93 -17.42
N ALA A 13 -0.43 47.14 -17.49
CA ALA A 13 -1.41 46.39 -16.72
C ALA A 13 -1.92 45.23 -17.58
N ALA A 14 -1.76 43.99 -17.10
CA ALA A 14 -2.52 42.76 -17.37
C ALA A 14 -1.56 41.57 -17.19
N GLY A 15 -1.84 40.54 -16.39
CA GLY A 15 -3.08 40.17 -15.76
C GLY A 15 -2.90 38.99 -14.80
N THR A 16 -3.95 38.76 -14.04
CA THR A 16 -4.41 37.44 -13.55
C THR A 16 -3.34 36.43 -13.15
N GLY A 17 -3.01 36.43 -11.87
CA GLY A 17 -2.50 35.26 -11.17
C GLY A 17 -2.85 35.42 -9.71
N VAL A 18 -3.82 34.64 -9.23
CA VAL A 18 -4.16 34.55 -7.81
C VAL A 18 -2.94 33.95 -7.10
N ALA A 19 -2.03 34.81 -6.64
CA ALA A 19 -0.92 34.43 -5.79
C ALA A 19 -1.46 34.20 -4.38
N GLY A 20 -2.00 33.00 -4.17
CA GLY A 20 -2.63 32.59 -2.93
C GLY A 20 -2.61 31.09 -2.73
N THR A 21 -1.57 30.41 -3.20
CA THR A 21 -1.24 29.06 -2.72
C THR A 21 -0.09 29.21 -1.76
N SER A 22 -0.33 28.94 -0.48
CA SER A 22 0.67 28.82 0.56
C SER A 22 1.81 27.93 0.06
N ALA A 23 2.88 28.56 -0.39
CA ALA A 23 4.11 27.87 -0.68
C ALA A 23 4.65 27.41 0.68
N TYR A 24 4.49 26.12 0.97
CA TYR A 24 5.33 25.44 1.94
C TYR A 24 6.75 25.43 1.38
N LEU A 25 7.42 26.59 1.47
CA LEU A 25 8.86 26.71 1.27
C LEU A 25 9.53 26.21 2.54
N TYR A 26 9.53 24.88 2.71
CA TYR A 26 10.52 24.25 3.56
C TYR A 26 11.87 24.38 2.86
N GLY A 27 12.74 25.19 3.45
CA GLY A 27 14.12 25.33 3.00
C GLY A 27 14.87 23.99 3.17
N PHE A 28 15.00 23.22 2.09
CA PHE A 28 15.81 22.02 2.08
C PHE A 28 17.30 22.38 1.97
N ARG A 29 17.93 22.65 3.12
CA ARG A 29 19.35 22.35 3.31
C ARG A 29 19.47 20.94 3.90
N GLY A 30 19.47 19.92 3.03
CA GLY A 30 20.11 18.64 3.29
C GLY A 30 19.40 17.63 4.20
N ASP A 31 18.09 17.48 4.12
CA ASP A 31 17.38 16.39 4.82
C ASP A 31 17.71 15.03 4.20
N THR A 32 17.86 14.01 5.05
CA THR A 32 18.02 12.61 4.61
C THR A 32 16.73 12.08 3.99
N LEU A 33 16.82 11.04 3.16
CA LEU A 33 15.63 10.37 2.62
C LEU A 33 14.72 9.86 3.75
N GLU A 34 15.27 9.41 4.88
CA GLU A 34 14.49 9.02 6.05
C GLU A 34 13.57 10.14 6.55
N THR A 35 14.12 11.34 6.73
CA THR A 35 13.37 12.50 7.22
C THR A 35 12.28 12.87 6.23
N ARG A 36 12.60 12.88 4.94
CA ARG A 36 11.64 13.20 3.88
C ARG A 36 10.50 12.19 3.80
N VAL A 37 10.81 10.89 3.92
CA VAL A 37 9.82 9.82 3.87
C VAL A 37 8.93 9.85 5.12
N LYS A 38 9.51 10.05 6.31
CA LYS A 38 8.73 10.26 7.54
C LYS A 38 7.80 11.46 7.42
N ASN A 39 8.28 12.57 6.86
CA ASN A 39 7.46 13.76 6.62
C ASN A 39 6.35 13.53 5.59
N HIS A 40 6.62 12.74 4.54
CA HIS A 40 5.62 12.37 3.54
C HIS A 40 4.46 11.56 4.15
N PHE A 41 4.78 10.66 5.09
CA PHE A 41 3.80 9.81 5.76
C PHE A 41 3.40 10.27 7.16
N LYS A 42 3.70 11.53 7.54
CA LYS A 42 3.54 12.04 8.92
C LYS A 42 2.13 11.85 9.49
N ASP A 43 1.11 11.98 8.64
CA ASP A 43 -0.31 11.87 9.03
C ASP A 43 -0.82 10.41 8.94
N GLN A 44 0.01 9.50 8.40
CA GLN A 44 -0.27 8.08 8.22
C GLN A 44 0.55 7.26 9.21
N LYS A 45 0.19 7.29 10.50
CA LYS A 45 0.93 6.60 11.58
C LYS A 45 1.18 5.10 11.37
N HIS A 46 0.41 4.46 10.50
CA HIS A 46 0.56 3.06 10.13
C HIS A 46 1.65 2.81 9.07
N MET A 47 2.11 3.87 8.38
CA MET A 47 3.22 3.78 7.44
C MET A 47 4.52 3.92 8.24
N VAL A 48 5.23 2.81 8.39
CA VAL A 48 6.40 2.70 9.24
C VAL A 48 7.64 2.57 8.39
N VAL A 49 8.62 3.45 8.61
CA VAL A 49 9.92 3.39 7.94
C VAL A 49 10.78 2.30 8.59
N LEU A 50 11.32 1.40 7.76
CA LEU A 50 12.24 0.35 8.18
C LEU A 50 13.70 0.83 8.07
N SER A 51 14.12 1.68 9.01
CA SER A 51 15.46 2.29 9.00
C SER A 51 16.60 1.39 9.47
N SER A 52 16.30 0.22 10.03
CA SER A 52 17.30 -0.76 10.45
C SER A 52 17.03 -2.11 9.81
N SER A 53 18.08 -2.74 9.28
CA SER A 53 18.01 -4.09 8.71
C SER A 53 17.78 -5.20 9.75
N LEU A 54 17.87 -4.88 11.06
CA LEU A 54 17.69 -5.82 12.16
C LEU A 54 16.23 -5.97 12.62
N ARG A 55 15.33 -5.18 12.05
CA ARG A 55 13.90 -5.21 12.34
C ARG A 55 13.27 -6.55 11.96
N GLU A 56 12.43 -7.10 12.84
CA GLU A 56 11.79 -8.40 12.64
C GLU A 56 10.85 -8.42 11.43
N GLU A 57 10.27 -7.28 11.09
CA GLU A 57 9.34 -7.13 9.96
C GLU A 57 10.00 -7.47 8.62
N TRP A 58 11.33 -7.32 8.51
CA TRP A 58 12.07 -7.72 7.32
C TRP A 58 11.91 -9.21 7.01
N THR A 59 11.78 -10.07 8.01
CA THR A 59 11.61 -11.51 7.80
C THR A 59 10.40 -11.79 6.92
N LYS A 60 9.28 -11.11 7.20
CA LYS A 60 8.02 -11.25 6.48
C LYS A 60 8.02 -10.44 5.18
N PHE A 61 8.53 -9.20 5.23
CA PHE A 61 8.55 -8.31 4.08
C PHE A 61 9.46 -8.78 2.95
N LYS A 62 10.59 -9.45 3.25
CA LYS A 62 11.47 -10.02 2.23
C LYS A 62 10.77 -11.07 1.38
N GLU A 63 9.93 -11.89 1.99
CA GLU A 63 9.13 -12.86 1.23
C GLU A 63 8.14 -12.14 0.32
N LEU A 64 7.41 -11.14 0.83
CA LEU A 64 6.51 -10.31 0.02
C LEU A 64 7.25 -9.62 -1.14
N TYR A 65 8.39 -8.98 -0.85
CA TYR A 65 9.24 -8.30 -1.83
C TYR A 65 9.65 -9.22 -2.98
N SER A 66 9.97 -10.48 -2.68
CA SER A 66 10.37 -11.45 -3.70
C SER A 66 9.25 -11.81 -4.68
N ARG A 67 7.99 -11.73 -4.21
CA ARG A 67 6.78 -12.11 -4.94
C ARG A 67 6.14 -10.95 -5.70
N LEU A 68 6.37 -9.72 -5.24
CA LEU A 68 5.81 -8.53 -5.87
C LEU A 68 6.52 -8.23 -7.18
N ASP A 69 5.74 -7.99 -8.22
CA ASP A 69 6.21 -7.40 -9.47
C ASP A 69 6.25 -5.87 -9.35
N GLY A 70 7.21 -5.24 -10.02
CA GLY A 70 7.31 -3.79 -10.13
C GLY A 70 8.74 -3.28 -10.12
N ASP A 71 8.87 -1.94 -10.13
CA ASP A 71 10.16 -1.23 -10.17
C ASP A 71 10.95 -1.47 -8.87
N LYS A 72 11.63 -2.61 -8.81
CA LYS A 72 12.60 -2.93 -7.77
C LYS A 72 13.88 -2.13 -8.00
N PRO A 73 14.60 -1.75 -6.94
CA PRO A 73 15.92 -1.18 -7.12
C PRO A 73 16.83 -2.16 -7.87
N GLU A 74 17.62 -1.65 -8.81
CA GLU A 74 18.44 -2.46 -9.70
C GLU A 74 19.44 -3.33 -8.91
N GLY A 75 19.46 -4.64 -9.21
CA GLY A 75 20.36 -5.60 -8.56
C GLY A 75 20.03 -5.92 -7.09
N ILE A 76 18.89 -5.45 -6.57
CA ILE A 76 18.49 -5.67 -5.18
C ILE A 76 17.46 -6.80 -5.08
N ASP A 77 17.94 -7.93 -4.58
CA ASP A 77 17.13 -9.11 -4.23
C ASP A 77 16.55 -9.00 -2.80
N LYS A 78 15.80 -10.03 -2.40
CA LYS A 78 15.15 -10.08 -1.08
C LYS A 78 16.15 -10.16 0.07
N GLU A 79 17.36 -10.66 -0.17
CA GLU A 79 18.40 -10.73 0.84
C GLU A 79 19.04 -9.35 1.09
N LYS A 80 19.16 -8.54 0.03
CA LYS A 80 19.82 -7.22 0.06
C LYS A 80 18.90 -6.06 0.41
N ILE A 81 17.58 -6.18 0.20
CA ILE A 81 16.64 -5.06 0.33
C ILE A 81 16.70 -4.37 1.69
N SER A 82 16.90 -5.12 2.78
CA SER A 82 16.96 -4.56 4.14
C SER A 82 18.17 -3.65 4.34
N ARG A 83 19.34 -4.05 3.81
CA ARG A 83 20.56 -3.23 3.87
C ARG A 83 20.49 -2.05 2.91
N TRP A 84 19.96 -2.28 1.71
CA TRP A 84 19.75 -1.21 0.74
C TRP A 84 18.88 -0.08 1.31
N CYS A 85 17.81 -0.42 2.04
CA CYS A 85 16.98 0.57 2.72
C CYS A 85 17.72 1.32 3.82
N GLU A 86 18.47 0.63 4.67
CA GLU A 86 19.29 1.25 5.72
C GLU A 86 20.29 2.26 5.13
N ASP A 87 21.00 1.88 4.06
CA ASP A 87 21.98 2.74 3.38
C ASP A 87 21.32 3.93 2.66
N LYS A 88 20.20 3.71 1.97
CA LYS A 88 19.52 4.77 1.22
C LYS A 88 18.81 5.76 2.13
N LEU A 89 18.24 5.32 3.24
CA LEU A 89 17.51 6.19 4.17
C LEU A 89 18.40 7.27 4.79
N VAL A 90 19.68 7.00 5.03
CA VAL A 90 20.65 8.00 5.52
C VAL A 90 21.22 8.89 4.41
N SER A 91 21.00 8.55 3.14
CA SER A 91 21.49 9.31 1.99
C SER A 91 20.64 10.55 1.70
N ARG A 92 21.16 11.41 0.80
CA ARG A 92 20.47 12.58 0.24
C ARG A 92 20.19 12.40 -1.26
N ASP A 93 20.09 11.16 -1.71
CA ASP A 93 19.91 10.81 -3.12
C ASP A 93 18.43 10.90 -3.53
N ASP A 94 18.04 12.07 -4.02
CA ASP A 94 16.68 12.37 -4.44
C ASP A 94 16.13 11.43 -5.52
N ALA A 95 16.99 10.89 -6.39
CA ALA A 95 16.56 9.96 -7.44
C ALA A 95 16.02 8.65 -6.85
N SER A 96 16.45 8.28 -5.65
CA SER A 96 16.00 7.07 -4.95
C SER A 96 14.72 7.29 -4.12
N PHE A 97 14.18 8.52 -4.02
CA PHE A 97 13.08 8.83 -3.11
C PHE A 97 11.83 7.97 -3.35
N GLU A 98 11.41 7.79 -4.59
CA GLU A 98 10.23 6.98 -4.92
C GLU A 98 10.44 5.49 -4.63
N LEU A 99 11.64 4.97 -4.88
CA LEU A 99 11.99 3.58 -4.54
C LEU A 99 12.03 3.39 -3.01
N VAL A 100 12.59 4.33 -2.26
CA VAL A 100 12.64 4.27 -0.79
C VAL A 100 11.24 4.34 -0.19
N LYS A 101 10.38 5.24 -0.68
CA LYS A 101 8.97 5.30 -0.27
C LYS A 101 8.25 3.98 -0.48
N LYS A 102 8.51 3.30 -1.60
CA LYS A 102 7.84 2.06 -1.98
C LYS A 102 8.35 0.85 -1.22
N TRP A 103 9.67 0.76 -1.00
CA TRP A 103 10.31 -0.48 -0.54
C TRP A 103 10.89 -0.41 0.88
N CYS A 104 11.07 0.77 1.44
CA CYS A 104 11.59 0.98 2.80
C CYS A 104 10.52 1.43 3.80
N VAL A 105 9.27 1.51 3.35
CA VAL A 105 8.12 1.83 4.18
C VAL A 105 7.15 0.68 4.10
N ILE A 106 6.69 0.23 5.27
CA ILE A 106 5.67 -0.80 5.39
C ILE A 106 4.36 -0.21 5.87
N ASP A 107 3.26 -0.77 5.40
CA ASP A 107 1.94 -0.55 6.00
C ASP A 107 1.76 -1.56 7.14
N SER A 108 1.80 -1.08 8.38
CA SER A 108 1.67 -1.91 9.58
C SER A 108 0.23 -2.31 9.88
N ARG A 109 -0.76 -1.89 9.10
CA ARG A 109 -2.15 -2.33 9.29
C ARG A 109 -2.29 -3.82 8.99
N THR A 110 -3.24 -4.44 9.65
CA THR A 110 -3.75 -5.74 9.22
C THR A 110 -4.62 -5.58 7.97
N ALA A 111 -4.86 -6.66 7.23
CA ALA A 111 -5.77 -6.65 6.08
C ALA A 111 -7.16 -6.09 6.46
N GLN A 112 -7.66 -6.49 7.63
CA GLN A 112 -8.92 -5.98 8.18
C GLN A 112 -8.88 -4.47 8.44
N ALA A 113 -7.83 -3.99 9.12
CA ALA A 113 -7.70 -2.58 9.44
C ALA A 113 -7.50 -1.71 8.19
N LYS A 114 -6.77 -2.21 7.19
CA LYS A 114 -6.64 -1.53 5.89
C LYS A 114 -7.98 -1.42 5.18
N ALA A 115 -8.74 -2.53 5.09
CA ALA A 115 -10.05 -2.52 4.48
C ALA A 115 -11.03 -1.57 5.20
N ALA A 116 -11.01 -1.56 6.54
CA ALA A 116 -11.80 -0.61 7.33
C ALA A 116 -11.41 0.86 7.04
N GLY A 117 -10.11 1.14 6.89
CA GLY A 117 -9.60 2.46 6.48
C GLY A 117 -10.01 2.87 5.07
N GLU A 118 -10.36 1.91 4.20
CA GLU A 118 -10.93 2.14 2.86
C GLU A 118 -12.48 2.20 2.87
N GLY A 119 -13.10 2.21 4.06
CA GLY A 119 -14.55 2.27 4.22
C GLY A 119 -15.28 0.94 4.02
N ARG A 120 -14.55 -0.18 3.90
CA ARG A 120 -15.11 -1.53 3.74
C ARG A 120 -15.42 -2.14 5.10
N LYS A 121 -16.53 -2.87 5.21
CA LYS A 121 -16.92 -3.54 6.46
C LYS A 121 -16.62 -5.04 6.37
N PRO A 122 -15.78 -5.61 7.26
CA PRO A 122 -15.56 -7.05 7.28
C PRO A 122 -16.87 -7.81 7.50
N ILE A 123 -17.01 -8.96 6.83
CA ILE A 123 -18.11 -9.88 7.10
C ILE A 123 -17.90 -10.43 8.53
N PRO A 124 -18.93 -10.41 9.40
CA PRO A 124 -18.78 -10.85 10.79
C PRO A 124 -18.42 -12.34 10.86
N PHE A 125 -17.43 -12.67 11.69
CA PHE A 125 -17.03 -14.06 11.97
C PHE A 125 -17.90 -14.75 13.03
N LEU A 126 -18.67 -13.99 13.79
CA LEU A 126 -19.54 -14.45 14.87
C LEU A 126 -20.85 -13.67 14.87
N GLY A 127 -21.94 -14.28 15.35
CA GLY A 127 -23.23 -13.62 15.56
C GLY A 127 -24.40 -14.30 14.83
N ALA A 128 -25.63 -13.87 15.14
CA ALA A 128 -26.85 -14.50 14.65
C ALA A 128 -26.96 -14.56 13.11
N ASP A 129 -26.45 -13.54 12.41
CA ASP A 129 -26.52 -13.43 10.95
C ASP A 129 -25.28 -13.94 10.21
N GLN A 130 -24.26 -14.44 10.93
CA GLN A 130 -22.99 -14.87 10.37
C GLN A 130 -23.19 -15.90 9.25
N THR A 131 -23.94 -16.98 9.53
CA THR A 131 -24.13 -18.08 8.59
C THR A 131 -24.75 -17.60 7.27
N GLN A 132 -25.75 -16.72 7.35
CA GLN A 132 -26.41 -16.19 6.16
C GLN A 132 -25.50 -15.21 5.38
N ALA A 133 -24.69 -14.42 6.10
CA ALA A 133 -23.74 -13.51 5.49
C ALA A 133 -22.66 -14.26 4.69
N TRP A 134 -22.10 -15.34 5.24
CA TRP A 134 -21.09 -16.15 4.54
C TRP A 134 -21.67 -17.01 3.42
N LYS A 135 -22.91 -17.49 3.54
CA LYS A 135 -23.63 -18.11 2.41
C LYS A 135 -23.78 -17.15 1.23
N SER A 136 -24.14 -15.90 1.51
CA SER A 136 -24.29 -14.87 0.48
C SER A 136 -22.95 -14.52 -0.17
N ALA A 137 -21.91 -14.30 0.65
CA ALA A 137 -20.56 -14.02 0.18
C ALA A 137 -19.99 -15.16 -0.68
N TRP A 138 -20.28 -16.40 -0.31
CA TRP A 138 -19.92 -17.57 -1.11
C TRP A 138 -20.60 -17.58 -2.48
N SER A 139 -21.90 -17.27 -2.53
CA SER A 139 -22.64 -17.20 -3.80
C SER A 139 -22.06 -16.11 -4.72
N ASP A 140 -21.72 -14.95 -4.15
CA ASP A 140 -21.04 -13.88 -4.87
C ASP A 140 -19.65 -14.30 -5.36
N TYR A 141 -18.84 -14.92 -4.49
CA TYR A 141 -17.52 -15.43 -4.87
C TYR A 141 -17.62 -16.44 -6.02
N ASN A 142 -18.45 -17.47 -5.87
CA ASN A 142 -18.52 -18.57 -6.84
C ASN A 142 -19.03 -18.12 -8.21
N SER A 143 -19.87 -17.08 -8.26
CA SER A 143 -20.36 -16.50 -9.52
C SER A 143 -19.39 -15.52 -10.18
N LYS A 144 -18.47 -14.90 -9.42
CA LYS A 144 -17.63 -13.79 -9.90
C LYS A 144 -16.13 -14.07 -9.90
N LYS A 145 -15.65 -15.13 -9.24
CA LYS A 145 -14.20 -15.39 -9.02
C LYS A 145 -13.38 -15.42 -10.30
N THR A 146 -13.88 -16.09 -11.35
CA THR A 146 -13.18 -16.20 -12.64
C THR A 146 -13.20 -14.87 -13.40
N ASN A 147 -14.36 -14.23 -13.51
CA ASN A 147 -14.52 -12.99 -14.29
C ASN A 147 -13.79 -11.78 -13.66
N SER A 148 -13.64 -11.78 -12.33
CA SER A 148 -12.89 -10.76 -11.61
C SER A 148 -11.37 -10.98 -11.66
N GLY A 149 -10.90 -12.17 -12.06
CA GLY A 149 -9.49 -12.55 -11.94
C GLY A 149 -9.00 -12.64 -10.49
N LEU A 150 -9.92 -12.70 -9.51
CA LEU A 150 -9.65 -12.73 -8.07
C LEU A 150 -9.98 -14.09 -7.46
N GLU A 151 -9.84 -15.17 -8.22
CA GLU A 151 -9.97 -16.53 -7.70
C GLU A 151 -8.92 -16.83 -6.62
N ILE A 152 -9.37 -17.42 -5.52
CA ILE A 152 -8.52 -17.85 -4.40
C ILE A 152 -7.86 -19.17 -4.81
N LYS A 153 -6.54 -19.15 -4.94
CA LYS A 153 -5.73 -20.30 -5.35
C LYS A 153 -5.04 -20.99 -4.17
N ASP A 154 -5.23 -20.48 -2.96
CA ASP A 154 -4.75 -21.09 -1.72
C ASP A 154 -5.15 -22.58 -1.64
N SER A 155 -4.17 -23.47 -1.52
CA SER A 155 -4.39 -24.92 -1.59
C SER A 155 -5.26 -25.45 -0.46
N THR A 156 -5.17 -24.84 0.72
CA THR A 156 -5.98 -25.22 1.88
C THR A 156 -7.44 -24.85 1.60
N PHE A 157 -7.69 -23.64 1.11
CA PHE A 157 -9.02 -23.23 0.69
C PHE A 157 -9.60 -24.12 -0.42
N VAL A 158 -8.84 -24.40 -1.49
CA VAL A 158 -9.29 -25.23 -2.62
C VAL A 158 -9.61 -26.66 -2.20
N SER A 159 -8.89 -27.19 -1.20
CA SER A 159 -9.16 -28.52 -0.65
C SER A 159 -10.42 -28.52 0.22
N GLU A 160 -10.59 -27.49 1.05
CA GLU A 160 -11.74 -27.34 1.94
C GLU A 160 -13.04 -27.04 1.20
N GLU A 161 -13.02 -26.27 0.10
CA GLU A 161 -14.24 -25.96 -0.67
C GLU A 161 -14.83 -27.19 -1.40
N LYS A 162 -14.02 -28.23 -1.64
CA LYS A 162 -14.40 -29.43 -2.40
C LYS A 162 -14.84 -30.61 -1.52
N GLY A 163 -14.77 -30.47 -0.20
CA GLY A 163 -15.13 -31.54 0.75
C GLY A 163 -16.62 -31.88 0.71
N ALA A 164 -16.95 -33.15 0.98
CA ALA A 164 -18.33 -33.69 0.90
C ALA A 164 -19.34 -33.02 1.86
N ASP A 165 -18.86 -32.32 2.89
CA ASP A 165 -19.67 -31.57 3.88
C ASP A 165 -19.54 -30.03 3.73
N ALA A 166 -18.84 -29.56 2.69
CA ALA A 166 -18.40 -28.17 2.59
C ALA A 166 -19.50 -27.24 2.05
N THR A 167 -20.18 -26.54 2.96
CA THR A 167 -20.68 -25.22 2.62
C THR A 167 -19.46 -24.35 2.28
N GLY A 168 -19.19 -24.05 1.01
CA GLY A 168 -18.03 -23.24 0.61
C GLY A 168 -17.96 -21.87 1.31
N GLY A 169 -19.06 -21.38 1.88
CA GLY A 169 -19.07 -20.25 2.81
C GLY A 169 -18.24 -20.45 4.08
N THR A 170 -18.14 -21.66 4.63
CA THR A 170 -17.28 -21.98 5.79
C THR A 170 -15.81 -21.96 5.40
N ALA A 171 -15.46 -22.55 4.24
CA ALA A 171 -14.08 -22.48 3.72
C ALA A 171 -13.66 -21.03 3.46
N LEU A 172 -14.56 -20.24 2.85
CA LEU A 172 -14.34 -18.82 2.62
C LEU A 172 -14.21 -18.03 3.92
N GLN A 173 -15.07 -18.31 4.91
CA GLN A 173 -14.97 -17.71 6.24
C GLN A 173 -13.60 -17.95 6.87
N LYS A 174 -13.15 -19.21 6.90
CA LYS A 174 -11.88 -19.60 7.53
C LYS A 174 -10.67 -18.98 6.81
N TRP A 175 -10.71 -18.94 5.48
CA TRP A 175 -9.69 -18.25 4.69
C TRP A 175 -9.66 -16.76 5.07
N CYS A 176 -10.81 -16.08 5.07
CA CYS A 176 -10.91 -14.69 5.45
C CYS A 176 -10.44 -14.40 6.89
N GLU A 177 -10.77 -15.26 7.84
CA GLU A 177 -10.32 -15.15 9.23
C GLU A 177 -8.80 -15.23 9.34
N THR A 178 -8.19 -16.19 8.62
CA THR A 178 -6.74 -16.35 8.57
C THR A 178 -6.05 -15.11 7.98
N LYS A 179 -6.61 -14.51 6.93
CA LYS A 179 -6.01 -13.33 6.27
C LYS A 179 -6.27 -12.02 7.02
N ALA A 180 -7.37 -11.91 7.78
CA ALA A 180 -7.79 -10.68 8.43
C ALA A 180 -6.74 -10.10 9.39
N SER A 181 -6.01 -10.97 10.11
CA SER A 181 -5.00 -10.61 11.10
C SER A 181 -3.60 -10.40 10.51
N GLN A 182 -3.36 -10.83 9.26
CA GLN A 182 -2.05 -10.65 8.62
C GLN A 182 -1.79 -9.19 8.31
N HIS A 183 -0.56 -8.74 8.53
CA HIS A 183 -0.16 -7.38 8.20
C HIS A 183 0.04 -7.20 6.69
N MET A 184 -0.10 -5.96 6.23
CA MET A 184 0.01 -5.60 4.81
C MET A 184 1.43 -5.71 4.25
N TYR A 185 2.44 -5.81 5.11
CA TYR A 185 3.81 -6.12 4.73
C TYR A 185 4.10 -7.62 4.68
N GLU A 186 3.12 -8.46 4.98
CA GLU A 186 3.23 -9.91 4.86
C GLU A 186 2.75 -10.38 3.49
N TYR A 187 3.23 -11.55 3.07
CA TYR A 187 2.62 -12.24 1.95
C TYR A 187 1.34 -12.92 2.41
N LEU A 188 0.18 -12.48 1.88
CA LEU A 188 -1.14 -13.04 2.22
C LEU A 188 -1.40 -14.43 1.60
N GLY A 189 -0.36 -15.14 1.16
CA GLY A 189 -0.42 -16.51 0.63
C GLY A 189 -0.57 -16.62 -0.88
N GLU A 190 -0.99 -15.56 -1.56
CA GLU A 190 -1.12 -15.53 -3.02
C GLU A 190 -0.98 -14.13 -3.62
N GLU A 191 -0.73 -14.08 -4.93
CA GLU A 191 -0.78 -12.85 -5.72
C GLU A 191 -2.15 -12.17 -5.54
N LYS A 192 -2.13 -10.84 -5.42
CA LYS A 192 -3.31 -10.01 -5.15
C LYS A 192 -4.07 -10.42 -3.88
N GLY A 193 -3.36 -10.94 -2.88
CA GLY A 193 -3.95 -11.48 -1.67
C GLY A 193 -4.80 -10.45 -0.90
N TYR A 194 -4.38 -9.18 -0.86
CA TYR A 194 -5.18 -8.12 -0.26
C TYR A 194 -6.43 -7.78 -1.08
N GLU A 195 -6.30 -7.72 -2.40
CA GLU A 195 -7.42 -7.44 -3.30
C GLU A 195 -8.48 -8.54 -3.21
N LYS A 196 -8.05 -9.81 -3.09
CA LYS A 196 -8.92 -10.96 -2.82
C LYS A 196 -9.59 -10.83 -1.46
N TYR A 197 -8.84 -10.52 -0.40
CA TYR A 197 -9.41 -10.28 0.93
C TYR A 197 -10.46 -9.16 0.89
N ARG A 198 -10.11 -8.02 0.28
CA ARG A 198 -11.00 -6.87 0.12
C ARG A 198 -12.25 -7.22 -0.70
N ALA A 199 -12.13 -8.04 -1.74
CA ALA A 199 -13.26 -8.42 -2.58
C ALA A 199 -14.22 -9.38 -1.87
N TRP A 200 -13.68 -10.40 -1.17
CA TRP A 200 -14.47 -11.55 -0.73
C TRP A 200 -14.76 -11.60 0.77
N CYS A 201 -13.98 -10.89 1.59
CA CYS A 201 -14.10 -10.89 3.05
C CYS A 201 -14.78 -9.63 3.59
N THR A 202 -15.16 -8.69 2.72
CA THR A 202 -15.73 -7.40 3.12
C THR A 202 -16.93 -7.00 2.25
N LYS A 203 -17.80 -6.15 2.82
CA LYS A 203 -18.96 -5.52 2.19
C LYS A 203 -18.71 -4.02 2.01
#